data_AF-A0A0V0R5N4-F1
#
_entry.id   AF-A0A0V0R5N4-F1
#
_cell.length_a   1.000
_cell.length_b   1.000
_cell.length_c   1.000
_cell.angle_alpha   90.00
_cell.angle_beta   90.00
_cell.angle_gamma   90.00
#
_symmetry.space_group_name_H-M   'P 1'
#
loop_
_entity.id
_entity.type
_entity.pdbx_description
1 polymer ?
#
loop_
_entity_poly.entity_id
_entity_poly.type
_entity_poly.pdbx_seq_one_letter_code
_entity_poly.pdbx_strand_id
1 'polypeptide(L)'
;MQKQSLQKLFKASQKVYRPVQIQNKNLSFFSDQNQFTKHQDIINNYRHTQSFTERLQLTVKYALNAYLQSQNPRYLSELGSLTSDHSVEYLREQMRKDDEGQLILKEQPRVNNSTVDLEYLLSLEKNTFGYAYGHFMNSHKFNSEDRPVSRYIQDLELAYIFQRYKEIHDFIHVLLGYDVTVKDELIGKKDATCLTIMCHKLFKMQNHVNWL
;
A
#
# COMPACT_ATOMS: atom_id res chain seq x y z
N MET A 1 0.40 23.29 -34.45
CA MET A 1 -0.54 23.99 -33.54
C MET A 1 -0.91 23.22 -32.26
N GLN A 2 -0.67 21.90 -32.14
CA GLN A 2 -1.03 21.10 -30.93
C GLN A 2 -0.08 21.18 -29.71
N LYS A 3 1.18 21.62 -29.87
CA LYS A 3 2.12 21.70 -28.72
C LYS A 3 1.79 22.85 -27.75
N GLN A 4 1.25 23.96 -28.24
CA GLN A 4 0.92 25.14 -27.41
C GLN A 4 -0.37 24.94 -26.60
N SER A 5 -1.33 24.14 -27.10
CA SER A 5 -2.55 23.79 -26.36
C SER A 5 -2.26 22.82 -25.21
N LEU A 6 -1.36 21.84 -25.40
CA LEU A 6 -0.90 20.92 -24.35
C LEU A 6 -0.13 21.65 -23.24
N GLN A 7 0.72 22.61 -23.58
CA GLN A 7 1.43 23.44 -22.59
C GLN A 7 0.47 24.32 -21.78
N LYS A 8 -0.63 24.79 -22.38
CA LYS A 8 -1.68 25.54 -21.67
C LYS A 8 -2.47 24.64 -20.71
N LEU A 9 -2.78 23.41 -21.10
CA LEU A 9 -3.44 22.43 -20.23
C LEU A 9 -2.54 22.01 -19.06
N PHE A 10 -1.24 21.85 -19.30
CA PHE A 10 -0.24 21.55 -18.27
C PHE A 10 -0.06 22.70 -17.26
N LYS A 11 -0.10 23.96 -17.73
CA LYS A 11 -0.08 25.14 -16.83
C LYS A 11 -1.41 25.35 -16.11
N ALA A 12 -2.53 24.97 -16.71
CA ALA A 12 -3.84 25.06 -16.09
C ALA A 12 -4.02 24.03 -14.96
N SER A 13 -3.48 22.81 -15.10
CA SER A 13 -3.48 21.81 -14.03
C SER A 13 -2.57 22.19 -12.86
N GLN A 14 -1.47 22.89 -13.11
CA GLN A 14 -0.61 23.45 -12.05
C GLN A 14 -1.28 24.55 -11.22
N LYS A 15 -2.31 25.22 -11.74
CA LYS A 15 -2.95 26.37 -11.06
C LYS A 15 -3.92 25.98 -9.93
N VAL A 16 -4.32 24.71 -9.87
CA VAL A 16 -5.16 24.13 -8.79
C VAL A 16 -4.30 23.46 -7.71
N TYR A 17 -2.99 23.32 -7.95
CA TYR A 17 -2.06 22.66 -7.05
C TYR A 17 -1.48 23.67 -6.05
N ARG A 18 -1.91 23.64 -4.79
CA ARG A 18 -1.12 24.24 -3.70
C ARG A 18 0.14 23.39 -3.56
N PRO A 19 1.35 23.96 -3.71
CA PRO A 19 2.57 23.17 -3.58
C PRO A 19 2.74 22.83 -2.10
N VAL A 20 2.40 21.60 -1.72
CA VAL A 20 3.03 20.96 -0.57
C VAL A 20 4.50 20.86 -0.94
N GLN A 21 5.38 21.47 -0.14
CA GLN A 21 6.84 21.36 -0.32
C GLN A 21 7.27 19.91 -0.03
N ILE A 22 6.98 19.01 -0.96
CA ILE A 22 7.61 17.69 -1.04
C ILE A 22 9.04 17.99 -1.53
N GLN A 23 10.05 17.65 -0.74
CA GLN A 23 11.44 17.80 -1.18
C GLN A 23 11.63 17.13 -2.54
N ASN A 24 12.19 17.85 -3.52
CA ASN A 24 12.34 17.43 -4.92
C ASN A 24 12.97 16.04 -5.13
N LYS A 25 13.64 15.46 -4.12
CA LYS A 25 14.23 14.11 -4.15
C LYS A 25 13.19 12.98 -4.09
N ASN A 26 11.96 13.22 -3.63
CA ASN A 26 10.99 12.14 -3.43
C ASN A 26 10.15 11.86 -4.68
N LEU A 27 9.94 12.85 -5.57
CA LEU A 27 9.18 12.63 -6.82
C LEU A 27 9.95 11.81 -7.86
N SER A 28 11.28 11.76 -7.78
CA SER A 28 12.10 10.98 -8.74
C SER A 28 11.94 9.47 -8.61
N PHE A 29 11.28 8.99 -7.54
CA PHE A 29 10.93 7.57 -7.39
C PHE A 29 9.94 7.11 -8.46
N PHE A 30 9.00 7.97 -8.84
CA PHE A 30 8.09 7.71 -9.96
C PHE A 30 8.78 8.14 -11.25
N SER A 31 9.27 7.16 -12.00
CA SER A 31 10.18 7.40 -13.14
C SER A 31 9.47 7.85 -14.41
N ASP A 32 8.17 7.55 -14.55
CA ASP A 32 7.39 7.85 -15.76
C ASP A 32 5.95 8.32 -15.45
N GLN A 33 5.26 8.89 -16.46
CA GLN A 33 3.89 9.40 -16.31
C GLN A 33 2.87 8.32 -15.94
N ASN A 34 3.10 7.06 -16.34
CA ASN A 34 2.21 5.96 -16.01
C ASN A 34 2.29 5.64 -14.52
N GLN A 35 3.51 5.58 -13.97
CA GLN A 35 3.76 5.44 -12.54
C GLN A 35 3.17 6.59 -11.73
N PHE A 36 3.31 7.84 -12.20
CA PHE A 36 2.65 8.99 -11.55
C PHE A 36 1.13 8.83 -11.50
N THR A 37 0.52 8.45 -12.62
CA THR A 37 -0.94 8.29 -12.71
C THR A 37 -1.43 7.15 -11.81
N LYS A 38 -0.70 6.02 -11.80
CA LYS A 38 -0.98 4.84 -10.99
C LYS A 38 -0.89 5.06 -9.48
N HIS A 39 -0.06 6.02 -9.05
CA HIS A 39 0.20 6.32 -7.63
C HIS A 39 -0.32 7.69 -7.21
N GLN A 40 -1.21 8.28 -8.01
CA GLN A 40 -1.78 9.61 -7.76
C GLN A 40 -2.49 9.68 -6.39
N ASP A 41 -3.08 8.57 -5.95
CA ASP A 41 -3.72 8.43 -4.65
C ASP A 41 -2.71 8.60 -3.50
N ILE A 42 -1.56 7.92 -3.55
CA ILE A 42 -0.47 8.04 -2.58
C ILE A 42 0.08 9.46 -2.58
N ILE A 43 0.37 10.00 -3.77
CA ILE A 43 0.95 11.35 -3.93
C ILE A 43 0.01 12.42 -3.36
N ASN A 44 -1.29 12.35 -3.68
CA ASN A 44 -2.28 13.32 -3.21
C ASN A 44 -2.53 13.24 -1.70
N ASN A 45 -2.43 12.05 -1.12
CA ASN A 45 -2.65 11.82 0.30
C ASN A 45 -1.38 11.97 1.16
N TYR A 46 -0.20 12.01 0.55
CA TYR A 46 1.07 12.19 1.25
C TYR A 46 1.08 13.48 2.10
N ARG A 47 1.49 13.35 3.36
CA ARG A 47 1.59 14.43 4.34
C ARG A 47 2.93 14.29 5.07
N HIS A 48 3.84 15.20 4.75
CA HIS A 48 5.11 15.29 5.45
C HIS A 48 4.90 15.88 6.86
N THR A 49 5.32 15.16 7.89
CA THR A 49 5.40 15.67 9.26
C THR A 49 6.71 16.44 9.43
N GLN A 50 6.65 17.72 9.80
CA GLN A 50 7.85 18.58 9.87
C GLN A 50 8.67 18.37 11.14
N SER A 51 8.06 17.83 12.21
CA SER A 51 8.71 17.68 13.51
C SER A 51 8.32 16.38 14.24
N PHE A 52 9.21 15.93 15.13
CA PHE A 52 8.95 14.80 16.02
C PHE A 52 7.74 15.04 16.93
N THR A 53 7.56 16.27 17.41
CA THR A 53 6.44 16.63 18.29
C THR A 53 5.10 16.58 17.56
N GLU A 54 5.02 17.09 16.33
CA GLU A 54 3.83 16.95 15.47
C GLU A 54 3.50 15.47 15.24
N ARG A 55 4.52 14.65 14.91
CA ARG A 55 4.35 13.22 14.68
C ARG A 55 3.86 12.50 15.95
N LEU A 56 4.40 12.84 17.11
CA LEU A 56 3.96 12.30 18.40
C LEU A 56 2.51 12.69 18.71
N GLN A 57 2.14 13.96 18.51
CA GLN A 57 0.76 14.42 18.71
C GLN A 57 -0.23 13.69 17.78
N LEU A 58 0.12 13.52 16.51
CA LEU A 58 -0.67 12.73 15.57
C LEU A 58 -0.79 11.28 16.03
N THR A 59 0.30 10.68 16.50
CA THR A 59 0.31 9.29 16.99
C THR A 59 -0.66 9.12 18.15
N VAL A 60 -0.57 9.99 19.16
CA VAL A 60 -1.48 9.97 20.32
C VAL A 60 -2.92 10.19 19.89
N LYS A 61 -3.17 11.17 18.99
CA LYS A 61 -4.49 11.45 18.46
C LYS A 61 -5.10 10.24 17.76
N TYR A 62 -4.35 9.59 16.87
CA TYR A 62 -4.84 8.43 16.11
C TYR A 62 -4.96 7.18 16.99
N ALA A 63 -4.12 7.01 18.00
CA ALA A 63 -4.25 5.96 18.99
C ALA A 63 -5.53 6.11 19.83
N LEU A 64 -5.81 7.31 20.34
CA LEU A 64 -7.04 7.60 21.07
C LEU A 64 -8.27 7.40 20.19
N ASN A 65 -8.24 7.87 18.94
CA ASN A 65 -9.36 7.69 18.02
C ASN A 65 -9.55 6.22 17.62
N ALA A 66 -8.48 5.45 17.45
CA ALA A 66 -8.58 4.00 17.19
C ALA A 66 -9.21 3.27 18.38
N TYR A 67 -8.92 3.71 19.61
CA TYR A 67 -9.54 3.17 20.82
C TYR A 67 -11.01 3.57 20.95
N LEU A 68 -11.34 4.85 20.76
CA LEU A 68 -12.69 5.39 20.94
C LEU A 68 -13.64 5.04 19.79
N GLN A 69 -13.11 4.88 18.57
CA GLN A 69 -13.86 4.63 17.34
C GLN A 69 -13.23 3.47 16.57
N SER A 70 -13.21 2.29 17.19
CA SER A 70 -12.61 1.06 16.65
C SER A 70 -13.22 0.60 15.31
N GLN A 71 -14.44 1.04 14.98
CA GLN A 71 -15.12 0.72 13.73
C GLN A 71 -14.52 1.46 12.52
N ASN A 72 -13.69 2.50 12.73
CA ASN A 72 -13.09 3.26 11.64
C ASN A 72 -11.67 2.74 11.35
N PRO A 73 -11.47 1.94 10.27
CA PRO A 73 -10.18 1.34 9.95
C PRO A 73 -9.10 2.38 9.61
N ARG A 74 -9.50 3.61 9.28
CA ARG A 74 -8.58 4.71 9.02
C ARG A 74 -7.69 5.01 10.23
N TYR A 75 -8.23 5.04 11.43
CA TYR A 75 -7.42 5.43 12.59
C TYR A 75 -6.31 4.43 12.89
N LEU A 76 -6.59 3.13 12.78
CA LEU A 76 -5.59 2.09 12.94
C LEU A 76 -4.56 2.12 11.80
N SER A 77 -5.00 2.37 10.57
CA SER A 77 -4.12 2.53 9.41
C SER A 77 -3.16 3.72 9.59
N GLU A 78 -3.66 4.89 9.98
CA GLU A 78 -2.81 6.08 10.18
C GLU A 78 -1.87 5.88 11.36
N LEU A 79 -2.34 5.25 12.45
CA LEU A 79 -1.49 4.88 13.58
C LEU A 79 -0.33 3.98 13.13
N GLY A 80 -0.61 2.96 12.32
CA GLY A 80 0.42 2.09 11.72
C GLY A 80 1.40 2.86 10.84
N SER A 81 0.91 3.83 10.05
CA SER A 81 1.81 4.68 9.24
C SER A 81 2.75 5.53 10.08
N LEU A 82 2.29 6.00 11.25
CA LEU A 82 3.07 6.85 12.14
C LEU A 82 4.14 6.09 12.92
N THR A 83 3.95 4.79 13.14
CA THR A 83 4.82 3.95 13.98
C THR A 83 5.70 2.97 13.20
N SER A 84 5.54 2.87 11.88
CA SER A 84 6.18 1.82 11.07
C SER A 84 7.50 2.21 10.38
N ASP A 85 8.02 3.43 10.59
CA ASP A 85 9.20 3.95 9.87
C ASP A 85 10.35 2.93 9.80
N HIS A 86 10.79 2.42 10.95
CA HIS A 86 11.89 1.44 11.02
C HIS A 86 11.57 0.13 10.31
N SER A 87 10.33 -0.36 10.43
CA SER A 87 9.89 -1.60 9.80
C SER A 87 9.85 -1.48 8.28
N VAL A 88 9.36 -0.36 7.75
CA VAL A 88 9.28 -0.13 6.30
C VAL A 88 10.67 0.11 5.71
N GLU A 89 11.56 0.81 6.43
CA GLU A 89 12.97 0.93 6.05
C GLU A 89 13.66 -0.42 6.00
N TYR A 90 13.45 -1.27 7.01
CA TYR A 90 13.97 -2.63 7.00
C TYR A 90 13.45 -3.42 5.79
N LEU A 91 12.15 -3.35 5.49
CA LEU A 91 11.57 -3.99 4.30
C LEU A 91 12.23 -3.50 3.01
N ARG A 92 12.45 -2.19 2.88
CA ARG A 92 13.14 -1.61 1.72
C ARG A 92 14.53 -2.20 1.54
N GLU A 93 15.30 -2.30 2.62
CA GLU A 93 16.65 -2.87 2.55
C GLU A 93 16.65 -4.37 2.22
N GLN A 94 15.62 -5.12 2.65
CA GLN A 94 15.46 -6.51 2.21
C GLN A 94 15.05 -6.59 0.72
N MET A 95 14.11 -5.75 0.27
CA MET A 95 13.70 -5.67 -1.13
C MET A 95 14.88 -5.37 -2.05
N ARG A 96 15.81 -4.51 -1.63
CA ARG A 96 17.00 -4.16 -2.43
C ARG A 96 18.03 -5.28 -2.54
N LYS A 97 18.01 -6.24 -1.61
CA LYS A 97 18.93 -7.40 -1.61
C LYS A 97 18.39 -8.59 -2.39
N ASP A 98 17.11 -8.54 -2.75
CA ASP A 98 16.40 -9.61 -3.44
C ASP A 98 16.05 -9.18 -4.87
N ASP A 99 16.18 -10.07 -5.85
CA ASP A 99 15.98 -9.71 -7.26
C ASP A 99 14.50 -9.39 -7.57
N GLU A 100 13.57 -10.11 -6.93
CA GLU A 100 12.14 -9.86 -7.09
C GLU A 100 11.70 -8.63 -6.29
N GLY A 101 12.29 -8.41 -5.11
CA GLY A 101 12.14 -7.17 -4.37
C GLY A 101 12.55 -5.94 -5.19
N GLN A 102 13.69 -6.02 -5.89
CA GLN A 102 14.15 -4.98 -6.81
C GLN A 102 13.18 -4.79 -7.99
N LEU A 103 12.64 -5.88 -8.54
CA LEU A 103 11.64 -5.81 -9.61
C LEU A 103 10.36 -5.10 -9.13
N ILE A 104 9.88 -5.39 -7.92
CA ILE A 104 8.73 -4.71 -7.34
C ILE A 104 9.01 -3.21 -7.14
N LEU A 105 10.18 -2.84 -6.63
CA LEU A 105 10.56 -1.42 -6.47
C LEU A 105 10.64 -0.68 -7.82
N LYS A 106 10.99 -1.40 -8.89
CA LYS A 106 11.09 -0.85 -10.25
C LYS A 106 9.73 -0.74 -10.94
N GLU A 107 8.94 -1.81 -10.96
CA GLU A 107 7.66 -1.87 -11.68
C GLU A 107 6.49 -1.25 -10.90
N GLN A 108 6.67 -1.14 -9.59
CA GLN A 108 5.71 -0.58 -8.65
C GLN A 108 4.29 -1.14 -8.86
N PRO A 109 4.08 -2.48 -8.85
CA PRO A 109 2.75 -3.08 -8.98
C PRO A 109 1.81 -2.66 -7.84
N ARG A 110 0.52 -2.48 -8.16
CA ARG A 110 -0.56 -2.11 -7.23
C ARG A 110 -1.64 -3.18 -7.25
N VAL A 111 -2.21 -3.47 -6.09
CA VAL A 111 -3.34 -4.41 -5.94
C VAL A 111 -4.52 -3.62 -5.40
N ASN A 112 -5.45 -3.25 -6.28
CA ASN A 112 -6.65 -2.49 -5.97
C ASN A 112 -7.78 -2.86 -6.94
N ASN A 113 -8.96 -2.27 -6.83
CA ASN A 113 -10.11 -2.59 -7.69
C ASN A 113 -9.87 -2.37 -9.18
N SER A 114 -8.94 -1.49 -9.55
CA SER A 114 -8.60 -1.28 -10.97
C SER A 114 -7.69 -2.37 -11.53
N THR A 115 -7.04 -3.15 -10.67
CA THR A 115 -6.14 -4.25 -11.06
C THR A 115 -6.68 -5.63 -10.73
N VAL A 116 -7.63 -5.73 -9.80
CA VAL A 116 -8.26 -6.98 -9.37
C VAL A 116 -9.74 -6.97 -9.75
N ASP A 117 -10.11 -7.86 -10.65
CA ASP A 117 -11.51 -8.15 -11.00
C ASP A 117 -11.98 -9.37 -10.18
N LEU A 118 -12.81 -9.13 -9.17
CA LEU A 118 -13.35 -10.18 -8.30
C LEU A 118 -14.25 -11.16 -9.06
N GLU A 119 -15.00 -10.70 -10.07
CA GLU A 119 -15.86 -11.59 -10.86
C GLU A 119 -15.00 -12.54 -11.70
N TYR A 120 -13.94 -12.02 -12.32
CA TYR A 120 -12.97 -12.83 -13.03
C TYR A 120 -12.30 -13.84 -12.08
N LEU A 121 -11.86 -13.40 -10.89
CA LEU A 121 -11.22 -14.30 -9.93
C LEU A 121 -12.13 -15.44 -9.48
N LEU A 122 -13.43 -15.18 -9.28
CA LEU A 122 -14.41 -16.19 -8.93
C LEU A 122 -14.74 -17.16 -10.08
N SER A 123 -14.40 -16.80 -11.32
CA SER A 123 -14.56 -17.65 -12.50
C SER A 123 -13.41 -18.66 -12.71
N LEU A 124 -12.28 -18.47 -12.01
CA LEU A 124 -11.12 -19.35 -12.08
C LEU A 124 -11.39 -20.73 -11.45
N GLU A 125 -10.54 -21.71 -11.77
CA GLU A 125 -10.63 -23.05 -11.19
C GLU A 125 -10.47 -23.02 -9.66
N LYS A 126 -11.22 -23.86 -8.93
CA LYS A 126 -11.28 -23.84 -7.45
C LYS A 126 -9.96 -24.14 -6.74
N ASN A 127 -9.04 -24.82 -7.42
CA ASN A 127 -7.70 -25.18 -6.94
C ASN A 127 -6.70 -24.01 -7.05
N THR A 128 -7.15 -22.85 -7.51
CA THR A 128 -6.28 -21.71 -7.75
C THR A 128 -6.23 -20.73 -6.58
N PHE A 129 -5.10 -20.03 -6.44
CA PHE A 129 -4.99 -18.93 -5.50
C PHE A 129 -5.96 -17.79 -5.83
N GLY A 130 -6.14 -17.48 -7.12
CA GLY A 130 -7.07 -16.45 -7.57
C GLY A 130 -8.50 -16.71 -7.10
N TYR A 131 -9.01 -17.93 -7.28
CA TYR A 131 -10.33 -18.33 -6.76
C TYR A 131 -10.38 -18.25 -5.24
N ALA A 132 -9.36 -18.74 -4.53
CA ALA A 132 -9.33 -18.69 -3.07
C ALA A 132 -9.35 -17.24 -2.54
N TYR A 133 -8.61 -16.34 -3.18
CA TYR A 133 -8.61 -14.92 -2.83
C TYR A 133 -9.94 -14.24 -3.16
N GLY A 134 -10.48 -14.44 -4.37
CA GLY A 134 -11.78 -13.91 -4.76
C GLY A 134 -12.89 -14.38 -3.82
N HIS A 135 -12.88 -15.67 -3.45
CA HIS A 135 -13.82 -16.24 -2.50
C HIS A 135 -13.69 -15.61 -1.10
N PHE A 136 -12.47 -15.44 -0.59
CA PHE A 136 -12.21 -14.81 0.71
C PHE A 136 -12.68 -13.35 0.76
N MET A 137 -12.40 -12.58 -0.28
CA MET A 137 -12.83 -11.18 -0.37
C MET A 137 -14.37 -11.10 -0.41
N ASN A 138 -15.01 -11.96 -1.22
CA ASN A 138 -16.46 -12.01 -1.35
C ASN A 138 -17.16 -12.46 -0.05
N SER A 139 -16.62 -13.47 0.65
CA SER A 139 -17.22 -13.99 1.89
C SER A 139 -17.21 -12.98 3.03
N HIS A 140 -16.16 -12.15 3.11
CA HIS A 140 -16.00 -11.11 4.13
C HIS A 140 -16.59 -9.76 3.71
N LYS A 141 -17.12 -9.66 2.48
CA LYS A 141 -17.58 -8.41 1.86
C LYS A 141 -16.49 -7.33 1.89
N PHE A 142 -15.23 -7.74 1.78
CA PHE A 142 -14.12 -6.82 1.73
C PHE A 142 -13.97 -6.27 0.33
N ASN A 143 -13.68 -4.98 0.25
CA ASN A 143 -13.31 -4.33 -0.97
C ASN A 143 -11.84 -3.91 -0.89
N SER A 144 -11.06 -4.16 -1.94
CA SER A 144 -9.64 -3.77 -2.00
C SER A 144 -9.47 -2.24 -1.88
N GLU A 145 -10.50 -1.45 -2.21
CA GLU A 145 -10.55 0.01 -2.00
C GLU A 145 -10.79 0.45 -0.55
N ASP A 146 -11.27 -0.43 0.33
CA ASP A 146 -11.53 -0.07 1.74
C ASP A 146 -10.22 0.19 2.52
N ARG A 147 -9.07 -0.09 1.91
CA ARG A 147 -7.75 0.14 2.50
C ARG A 147 -7.41 1.63 2.41
N PRO A 148 -7.38 2.36 3.55
CA PRO A 148 -7.12 3.80 3.53
C PRO A 148 -5.75 4.08 2.92
N VAL A 149 -5.58 5.13 2.12
CA VAL A 149 -4.25 5.50 1.64
C VAL A 149 -3.43 6.10 2.79
N SER A 150 -2.22 5.59 3.00
CA SER A 150 -1.31 6.03 4.05
C SER A 150 -0.81 7.46 3.82
N ARG A 151 -0.74 8.28 4.89
CA ARG A 151 -0.44 9.71 4.76
C ARG A 151 0.89 10.13 5.34
N TYR A 152 1.26 9.60 6.50
CA TYR A 152 2.33 10.16 7.34
C TYR A 152 3.67 9.43 7.22
N ILE A 153 3.88 8.65 6.16
CA ILE A 153 5.18 8.02 5.88
C ILE A 153 6.17 9.08 5.41
N GLN A 154 7.44 8.96 5.79
CA GLN A 154 8.44 10.02 5.60
C GLN A 154 8.86 10.22 4.14
N ASP A 155 8.82 9.20 3.29
CA ASP A 155 9.17 9.33 1.87
C ASP A 155 8.19 8.58 0.95
N LEU A 156 8.23 8.87 -0.36
CA LEU A 156 7.27 8.32 -1.32
C LEU A 156 7.57 6.84 -1.67
N GLU A 157 8.83 6.40 -1.59
CA GLU A 157 9.22 5.00 -1.80
C GLU A 157 8.70 4.12 -0.66
N LEU A 158 8.96 4.51 0.59
CA LEU A 158 8.42 3.89 1.79
C LEU A 158 6.90 4.00 1.83
N ALA A 159 6.30 5.11 1.38
CA ALA A 159 4.85 5.21 1.30
C ALA A 159 4.27 4.20 0.31
N TYR A 160 4.93 3.99 -0.83
CA TYR A 160 4.58 2.92 -1.77
C TYR A 160 4.75 1.53 -1.15
N ILE A 161 5.89 1.23 -0.51
CA ILE A 161 6.14 -0.07 0.14
C ILE A 161 5.07 -0.34 1.20
N PHE A 162 4.77 0.64 2.06
CA PHE A 162 3.78 0.51 3.11
C PHE A 162 2.35 0.39 2.57
N GLN A 163 2.02 1.10 1.48
CA GLN A 163 0.73 0.95 0.82
C GLN A 163 0.59 -0.43 0.18
N ARG A 164 1.62 -0.90 -0.53
CA ARG A 164 1.65 -2.26 -1.11
C ARG A 164 1.51 -3.33 -0.03
N TYR A 165 2.19 -3.19 1.10
CA TYR A 165 2.04 -4.06 2.26
C TYR A 165 0.57 -4.19 2.67
N LYS A 166 -0.16 -3.07 2.74
CA LYS A 166 -1.59 -3.06 3.08
C LYS A 166 -2.47 -3.69 2.02
N GLU A 167 -2.12 -3.52 0.75
CA GLU A 167 -2.87 -4.09 -0.38
C GLU A 167 -2.74 -5.62 -0.45
N ILE A 168 -1.56 -6.17 -0.13
CA ILE A 168 -1.29 -7.61 -0.20
C ILE A 168 -1.52 -8.36 1.11
N HIS A 169 -1.81 -7.67 2.22
CA HIS A 169 -1.96 -8.37 3.51
C HIS A 169 -3.12 -9.38 3.50
N ASP A 170 -4.18 -9.11 2.74
CA ASP A 170 -5.31 -10.04 2.58
C ASP A 170 -4.88 -11.33 1.87
N PHE A 171 -3.84 -11.29 1.02
CA PHE A 171 -3.25 -12.51 0.45
C PHE A 171 -2.68 -13.41 1.53
N ILE A 172 -2.13 -12.84 2.61
CA ILE A 172 -1.57 -13.62 3.71
C ILE A 172 -2.65 -14.38 4.45
N HIS A 173 -3.79 -13.74 4.71
CA HIS A 173 -4.94 -14.41 5.32
C HIS A 173 -5.36 -15.64 4.51
N VAL A 174 -5.42 -15.50 3.19
CA VAL A 174 -5.77 -16.60 2.28
C VAL A 174 -4.71 -17.69 2.23
N LEU A 175 -3.42 -17.32 2.15
CA LEU A 175 -2.31 -18.28 2.06
C LEU A 175 -2.09 -19.07 3.34
N LEU A 176 -2.31 -18.43 4.50
CA LEU A 176 -2.11 -19.06 5.81
C LEU A 176 -3.40 -19.68 6.37
N GLY A 177 -4.55 -19.44 5.72
CA GLY A 177 -5.85 -19.89 6.20
C GLY A 177 -6.28 -19.23 7.50
N TYR A 178 -5.76 -18.03 7.79
CA TYR A 178 -6.16 -17.25 8.97
C TYR A 178 -7.42 -16.45 8.68
N ASP A 179 -8.42 -16.61 9.54
CA ASP A 179 -9.62 -15.80 9.52
C ASP A 179 -9.31 -14.36 9.98
N VAL A 180 -10.24 -13.43 9.80
CA VAL A 180 -10.13 -12.02 10.21
C VAL A 180 -10.62 -11.77 11.64
N THR A 181 -10.69 -12.81 12.47
CA THR A 181 -11.02 -12.64 13.88
C THR A 181 -9.89 -11.91 14.61
N VAL A 182 -10.20 -11.10 15.64
CA VAL A 182 -9.20 -10.33 16.41
C VAL A 182 -8.08 -11.23 16.96
N LYS A 183 -8.37 -12.51 17.26
CA LYS A 183 -7.36 -13.48 17.70
C LYS A 183 -6.40 -13.86 16.58
N ASP A 184 -6.92 -14.12 15.38
CA ASP A 184 -6.13 -14.51 14.22
C ASP A 184 -5.37 -13.31 13.63
N GLU A 185 -5.95 -12.11 13.70
CA GLU A 185 -5.27 -10.86 13.37
C GLU A 185 -4.13 -10.57 14.36
N LEU A 186 -4.32 -10.84 15.66
CA LEU A 186 -3.26 -10.74 16.66
C LEU A 186 -2.18 -11.80 16.46
N ILE A 187 -2.49 -13.01 15.98
CA ILE A 187 -1.47 -14.03 15.66
C ILE A 187 -0.70 -13.62 14.41
N GLY A 188 -1.40 -13.22 13.34
CA GLY A 188 -0.81 -12.71 12.11
C GLY A 188 0.01 -11.41 12.29
N LYS A 189 -0.30 -10.58 13.30
CA LYS A 189 0.46 -9.37 13.65
C LYS A 189 1.52 -9.57 14.74
N LYS A 190 1.33 -10.48 15.70
CA LYS A 190 2.32 -10.78 16.76
C LYS A 190 3.52 -11.52 16.20
N ASP A 191 3.32 -12.25 15.13
CA ASP A 191 4.41 -12.74 14.33
C ASP A 191 5.05 -11.54 13.60
N ALA A 192 6.10 -10.97 14.19
CA ALA A 192 7.13 -10.22 13.45
C ALA A 192 7.73 -11.07 12.30
N THR A 193 7.45 -12.37 12.33
CA THR A 193 7.53 -13.32 11.23
C THR A 193 6.70 -12.90 10.02
N CYS A 194 5.60 -12.15 10.12
CA CYS A 194 4.77 -11.73 8.98
C CYS A 194 5.54 -10.77 8.06
N LEU A 195 6.19 -9.73 8.61
CA LEU A 195 7.11 -8.87 7.85
C LEU A 195 8.33 -9.65 7.30
N THR A 196 8.82 -10.65 8.04
CA THR A 196 10.02 -11.44 7.67
C THR A 196 9.72 -12.55 6.64
N ILE A 197 8.54 -13.18 6.72
CA ILE A 197 7.97 -14.15 5.76
C ILE A 197 7.57 -13.41 4.48
N MET A 198 7.05 -12.17 4.58
CA MET A 198 6.85 -11.29 3.42
C MET A 198 8.16 -11.10 2.65
N CYS A 199 9.29 -10.91 3.35
CA CYS A 199 10.60 -10.75 2.73
C CYS A 199 11.19 -12.01 2.06
N HIS A 200 10.59 -13.19 2.21
CA HIS A 200 11.16 -14.43 1.67
C HIS A 200 10.18 -15.27 0.82
N LYS A 201 8.87 -15.16 1.07
CA LYS A 201 7.85 -15.96 0.38
C LYS A 201 6.95 -15.18 -0.58
N LEU A 202 6.68 -13.90 -0.35
CA LEU A 202 5.84 -13.10 -1.26
C LEU A 202 6.60 -12.59 -2.48
N PHE A 203 7.91 -12.37 -2.37
CA PHE A 203 8.77 -12.10 -3.52
C PHE A 203 8.66 -13.22 -4.56
N LYS A 204 8.81 -14.48 -4.12
CA LYS A 204 8.88 -15.68 -4.99
C LYS A 204 7.59 -16.09 -5.69
N MET A 205 6.46 -15.54 -5.26
CA MET A 205 5.17 -15.91 -5.85
C MET A 205 4.79 -15.07 -7.06
N GLN A 206 5.59 -14.06 -7.43
CA GLN A 206 5.34 -13.29 -8.65
C GLN A 206 5.90 -13.97 -9.92
N ASN A 207 6.86 -14.90 -9.80
CA ASN A 207 7.45 -15.62 -10.96
C ASN A 207 7.09 -17.10 -11.09
N HIS A 208 6.59 -17.77 -10.05
CA HIS A 208 6.30 -19.21 -10.10
C HIS A 208 4.82 -19.58 -10.25
N VAL A 209 3.94 -18.61 -10.47
CA VAL A 209 2.57 -18.90 -10.88
C VAL A 209 2.19 -17.94 -12.00
N ASN A 210 2.01 -18.49 -13.20
CA ASN A 210 1.31 -17.84 -14.29
C ASN A 210 -0.07 -17.37 -13.76
N TRP A 211 -0.18 -16.09 -13.41
CA TRP A 211 -1.43 -15.40 -13.06
C TRP A 211 -1.76 -14.29 -14.09
N LEU A 212 -1.41 -14.55 -15.35
CA LEU A 212 -2.08 -14.16 -16.59
C LEU A 212 -2.10 -15.39 -17.49
#